data_AF-A0A016VB53-F1
#
_entry.id   AF-A0A016VB53-F1
#
_cell.length_a   1.000
_cell.length_b   1.000
_cell.length_c   1.000
_cell.angle_alpha   90.00
_cell.angle_beta   90.00
_cell.angle_gamma   90.00
#
_symmetry.space_group_name_H-M   'P 1'
#
loop_
_entity.id
_entity.type
_entity.pdbx_description
1 polymer ?
#
loop_
_entity_poly.entity_id
_entity_poly.type
_entity_poly.pdbx_seq_one_letter_code
_entity_poly.pdbx_strand_id
1 'polypeptide(L)'
;MCGPNEEFKECGSACEPSCREPRPKVCTLQCVVGCQCKPGFFRNDKNECVAECDNASSNICPENEEFKQCGTACEPTCENPRPLICTAQCIINVCQCKPGFFRNSQKKCVAQCGSESHIMPIASLNEEGATVSQSVQRSTRSNTCGVNEEMKACGTACEPSCENPNPTCSKQCIPDVCQCMDTFLRDSNGKCIPEEWCPKRPEDEPCGTNEERVECGTACEPTCSDPKPTCTKQCVKNVCRCRFGFIRNSKNQCIPTNACPESVR
;
A
#
# COMPACT_ATOMS: atom_id res chain seq x y z
N MET A 1 18.90 -0.31 40.18
CA MET A 1 19.72 0.15 39.03
C MET A 1 19.16 -0.55 37.80
N CYS A 2 18.81 0.18 36.74
CA CYS A 2 18.17 -0.41 35.54
C CYS A 2 19.18 -1.15 34.65
N GLY A 3 18.68 -2.07 33.81
CA GLY A 3 19.51 -2.85 32.90
C GLY A 3 20.07 -2.03 31.72
N PRO A 4 20.90 -2.66 30.86
CA PRO A 4 21.33 -2.06 29.61
C PRO A 4 20.14 -1.59 28.77
N ASN A 5 20.25 -0.38 28.20
CA ASN A 5 19.21 0.26 27.39
C ASN A 5 17.87 0.52 28.09
N GLU A 6 17.86 0.47 29.42
CA GLU A 6 16.72 0.88 30.24
C GLU A 6 17.00 2.22 30.94
N GLU A 7 15.95 2.96 31.22
CA GLU A 7 15.94 4.17 32.04
C GLU A 7 14.86 4.06 33.12
N PHE A 8 15.14 4.56 34.33
CA PHE A 8 14.16 4.58 35.40
C PHE A 8 13.15 5.70 35.15
N LYS A 9 11.86 5.39 35.21
CA LYS A 9 10.77 6.37 35.08
C LYS A 9 9.90 6.36 36.33
N GLU A 10 9.67 7.55 36.87
CA GLU A 10 8.68 7.78 37.94
C GLU A 10 7.24 7.75 37.40
N CYS A 11 7.06 7.98 36.10
CA CYS A 11 5.81 7.75 35.38
C CYS A 11 6.14 7.26 33.96
N GLY A 12 6.25 5.95 33.79
CA GLY A 12 6.44 5.29 32.50
C GLY A 12 5.12 4.90 31.83
N SER A 13 5.18 4.53 30.55
CA SER A 13 4.01 4.09 29.77
C SER A 13 3.48 2.76 30.29
N ALA A 14 2.16 2.61 30.32
CA ALA A 14 1.50 1.33 30.59
C ALA A 14 1.63 0.30 29.44
N CYS A 15 1.96 0.78 28.24
CA CYS A 15 2.41 -0.09 27.15
C CYS A 15 3.77 0.41 26.69
N GLU A 16 4.79 -0.13 27.32
CA GLU A 16 6.16 -0.02 26.83
C GLU A 16 6.29 -0.77 25.50
N PRO A 17 6.97 -0.20 24.49
CA PRO A 17 7.24 -0.89 23.23
C PRO A 17 7.99 -2.21 23.44
N SER A 18 7.49 -3.27 22.81
CA SER A 18 8.11 -4.59 22.84
C SER A 18 8.37 -5.10 21.43
N CYS A 19 9.14 -6.18 21.30
CA CYS A 19 9.35 -6.83 20.02
C CYS A 19 8.07 -7.43 19.42
N ARG A 20 7.09 -7.72 20.28
CA ARG A 20 5.76 -8.20 19.86
C ARG A 20 4.83 -7.05 19.49
N GLU A 21 4.98 -5.90 20.13
CA GLU A 21 4.19 -4.70 19.87
C GLU A 21 5.08 -3.43 19.88
N PRO A 22 5.75 -3.12 18.75
CA PRO A 22 6.67 -1.98 18.68
C PRO A 22 5.98 -0.61 18.77
N ARG A 23 4.69 -0.54 18.43
CA ARG A 23 3.90 0.70 18.42
C ARG A 23 2.51 0.46 19.05
N PRO A 24 2.42 0.40 20.39
CA PRO A 24 1.14 0.25 21.07
C PRO A 24 0.20 1.42 20.72
N LYS A 25 -0.99 1.12 20.19
CA LYS A 25 -1.94 2.15 19.73
C LYS A 25 -2.83 2.70 20.83
N VAL A 26 -3.13 1.88 21.85
CA VAL A 26 -4.05 2.22 22.94
C VAL A 26 -3.39 1.84 24.25
N CYS A 27 -3.18 2.84 25.11
CA CYS A 27 -2.62 2.67 26.44
C CYS A 27 -3.47 3.38 27.47
N THR A 28 -3.60 2.76 28.63
CA THR A 28 -4.18 3.42 29.79
C THR A 28 -3.24 4.53 30.27
N LEU A 29 -3.80 5.64 30.77
CA LEU A 29 -3.03 6.78 31.28
C LEU A 29 -2.41 6.54 32.67
N GLN A 30 -2.31 5.28 33.09
CA GLN A 30 -1.72 4.91 34.37
C GLN A 30 -0.19 5.03 34.30
N CYS A 31 0.40 5.65 35.32
CA CYS A 31 1.85 5.72 35.46
C CYS A 31 2.41 4.36 35.91
N VAL A 32 3.25 3.75 35.09
CA VAL A 32 4.02 2.56 35.50
C VAL A 32 5.39 3.01 35.99
N VAL A 33 5.59 2.95 37.31
CA VAL A 33 6.87 3.28 37.95
C VAL A 33 7.83 2.11 37.75
N GLY A 34 9.02 2.36 37.21
CA GLY A 34 10.04 1.32 37.04
C GLY A 34 11.03 1.58 35.91
N CYS A 35 11.88 0.59 35.66
CA CYS A 35 12.81 0.61 34.54
C CYS A 35 12.06 0.33 33.24
N GLN A 36 12.16 1.24 32.28
CA GLN A 36 11.59 1.07 30.95
C GLN A 36 12.65 1.24 29.86
N CYS A 37 12.48 0.59 28.71
CA CYS A 37 13.33 0.72 27.55
C CYS A 37 13.44 2.18 27.13
N LYS A 38 14.67 2.62 26.85
CA LYS A 38 14.94 3.94 26.30
C LYS A 38 14.26 4.09 24.93
N PRO A 39 13.94 5.32 24.49
CA PRO A 39 13.40 5.55 23.16
C PRO A 39 14.25 4.90 22.07
N GLY A 40 13.61 4.15 21.18
CA GLY A 40 14.29 3.38 20.11
C GLY A 40 14.69 1.95 20.50
N PHE A 41 14.40 1.50 21.72
CA PHE A 41 14.61 0.12 22.16
C PHE A 41 13.28 -0.58 22.46
N PHE A 42 13.26 -1.90 22.24
CA PHE A 42 12.09 -2.75 22.40
C PHE A 42 12.40 -3.88 23.38
N ARG A 43 11.46 -4.18 24.27
CA ARG A 43 11.60 -5.33 25.17
C ARG A 43 11.40 -6.64 24.40
N ASN A 44 12.41 -7.51 24.41
CA ASN A 44 12.34 -8.84 23.80
C ASN A 44 11.74 -9.89 24.76
N ASP A 45 11.56 -11.12 24.28
CA ASP A 45 11.02 -12.24 25.07
C ASP A 45 11.94 -12.71 26.21
N LYS A 46 13.21 -12.27 26.21
CA LYS A 46 14.18 -12.48 27.28
C LYS A 46 14.18 -11.35 28.32
N ASN A 47 13.24 -10.41 28.21
CA ASN A 47 13.13 -9.19 29.03
C ASN A 47 14.30 -8.20 28.88
N GLU A 48 15.01 -8.23 27.75
CA GLU A 48 16.11 -7.32 27.44
C GLU A 48 15.63 -6.20 26.49
N CYS A 49 16.10 -4.98 26.69
CA CYS A 49 15.85 -3.86 25.78
C CYS A 49 16.86 -3.87 24.63
N VAL A 50 16.39 -4.24 23.44
CA VAL A 50 17.20 -4.37 22.22
C VAL A 50 16.81 -3.33 21.19
N ALA A 51 17.78 -2.83 20.43
CA ALA A 51 17.52 -1.90 19.33
C ALA A 51 16.83 -2.62 18.15
N GLU A 52 17.16 -3.91 17.99
CA GLU A 52 16.65 -4.79 16.94
C GLU A 52 16.15 -6.09 17.58
N CYS A 53 14.97 -6.53 17.17
CA CYS A 53 14.34 -7.72 17.71
C CYS A 53 14.88 -8.99 17.05
N ASP A 54 15.98 -9.52 17.59
CA ASP A 54 16.54 -10.82 17.23
C ASP A 54 15.67 -11.95 17.85
N ASN A 55 15.23 -13.02 17.17
CA ASN A 55 15.93 -13.78 16.13
C ASN A 55 15.03 -14.83 15.40
N ALA A 56 15.47 -15.24 14.19
CA ALA A 56 15.04 -16.37 13.34
C ALA A 56 13.64 -16.30 12.69
N SER A 57 13.46 -15.78 11.48
CA SER A 57 14.18 -16.12 10.25
C SER A 57 14.07 -14.90 9.35
N SER A 58 15.21 -14.37 8.94
CA SER A 58 15.39 -13.68 7.67
C SER A 58 14.23 -12.84 7.13
N ASN A 59 14.49 -11.54 6.91
CA ASN A 59 13.79 -10.78 5.86
C ASN A 59 13.86 -11.45 4.45
N ILE A 60 14.49 -12.62 4.35
CA ILE A 60 14.40 -13.58 3.26
C ILE A 60 13.08 -14.33 3.39
N CYS A 61 12.11 -13.88 2.61
CA CYS A 61 10.90 -14.63 2.35
C CYS A 61 11.14 -15.67 1.24
N PRO A 62 10.29 -16.71 1.16
CA PRO A 62 10.31 -17.66 0.04
C PRO A 62 10.16 -16.98 -1.32
N GLU A 63 10.38 -17.75 -2.40
CA GLU A 63 10.21 -17.22 -3.75
C GLU A 63 8.82 -16.60 -3.93
N ASN A 64 8.80 -15.41 -4.55
CA ASN A 64 7.59 -14.62 -4.78
C ASN A 64 6.87 -14.14 -3.52
N GLU A 65 7.58 -14.07 -2.41
CA GLU A 65 7.12 -13.43 -1.16
C GLU A 65 8.01 -12.22 -0.81
N GLU A 66 7.43 -11.24 -0.13
CA GLU A 66 8.10 -10.07 0.41
C GLU A 66 7.83 -9.93 1.91
N PHE A 67 8.86 -9.51 2.65
CA PHE A 67 8.73 -9.29 4.08
C PHE A 67 8.01 -7.97 4.33
N LYS A 68 6.90 -8.03 5.08
CA LYS A 68 6.18 -6.87 5.55
C LYS A 68 6.24 -6.80 7.06
N GLN A 69 6.78 -5.68 7.57
CA GLN A 69 6.70 -5.36 8.99
C GLN A 69 5.25 -5.21 9.45
N CYS A 70 4.37 -4.77 8.55
CA CYS A 70 2.92 -4.70 8.72
C CYS A 70 2.23 -5.24 7.46
N GLY A 71 1.84 -6.50 7.49
CA GLY A 71 1.10 -7.16 6.42
C GLY A 71 -0.41 -7.07 6.57
N THR A 72 -1.12 -7.31 5.46
CA THR A 72 -2.59 -7.38 5.42
C THR A 72 -3.10 -8.70 6.00
N ALA A 73 -4.27 -8.68 6.65
CA ALA A 73 -4.96 -9.90 7.08
C ALA A 73 -5.69 -10.66 5.98
N CYS A 74 -5.78 -10.06 4.80
CA CYS A 74 -6.50 -10.59 3.67
C CYS A 74 -5.56 -10.73 2.46
N GLU A 75 -4.49 -11.47 2.66
CA GLU A 75 -3.61 -11.83 1.56
C GLU A 75 -4.41 -12.60 0.48
N PRO A 76 -4.29 -12.24 -0.81
CA PRO A 76 -4.96 -12.98 -1.89
C PRO A 76 -4.54 -14.45 -1.93
N THR A 77 -5.52 -15.33 -2.03
CA THR A 77 -5.31 -16.78 -2.19
C THR A 77 -5.93 -17.26 -3.49
N CYS A 78 -5.62 -18.49 -3.91
CA CYS A 78 -6.28 -19.06 -5.08
C CYS A 78 -7.78 -19.36 -4.89
N GLU A 79 -8.22 -19.51 -3.63
CA GLU A 79 -9.63 -19.70 -3.29
C GLU A 79 -10.37 -18.37 -3.15
N ASN A 80 -9.65 -17.31 -2.77
CA ASN A 80 -10.17 -15.95 -2.67
C ASN A 80 -9.18 -14.95 -3.28
N PRO A 81 -9.16 -14.81 -4.62
CA PRO A 81 -8.24 -13.90 -5.31
C PRO A 81 -8.53 -12.42 -5.03
N ARG A 82 -9.77 -12.08 -4.62
CA ARG A 82 -10.21 -10.72 -4.33
C ARG A 82 -10.90 -10.64 -2.97
N PRO A 83 -10.14 -10.57 -1.87
CA PRO A 83 -10.72 -10.40 -0.54
C PRO A 83 -11.44 -9.04 -0.43
N LEU A 84 -12.77 -9.05 -0.49
CA LEU A 84 -13.60 -7.83 -0.45
C LEU A 84 -13.67 -7.20 0.95
N ILE A 85 -13.49 -8.00 2.00
CA ILE A 85 -13.61 -7.56 3.38
C ILE A 85 -12.34 -7.97 4.11
N CYS A 86 -11.62 -6.97 4.60
CA CYS A 86 -10.38 -7.12 5.33
C CYS A 86 -10.50 -6.41 6.68
N THR A 87 -10.10 -7.08 7.74
CA THR A 87 -9.90 -6.42 9.03
C THR A 87 -8.68 -5.51 8.92
N ALA A 88 -8.75 -4.30 9.50
CA ALA A 88 -7.63 -3.34 9.52
C ALA A 88 -6.49 -3.76 10.48
N GLN A 89 -6.38 -5.06 10.75
CA GLN A 89 -5.37 -5.63 11.61
C GLN A 89 -4.05 -5.73 10.85
N CYS A 90 -3.00 -5.30 11.53
CA CYS A 90 -1.64 -5.33 11.03
C CYS A 90 -1.03 -6.66 11.44
N ILE A 91 -0.80 -7.56 10.48
CA ILE A 91 -0.07 -8.81 10.76
C ILE A 91 1.42 -8.43 10.80
N ILE A 92 2.00 -8.45 12.00
CA ILE A 92 3.37 -7.97 12.22
C ILE A 92 4.38 -9.00 11.72
N ASN A 93 5.45 -8.53 11.06
CA ASN A 93 6.62 -9.30 10.64
C ASN A 93 6.27 -10.58 9.85
N VAL A 94 5.56 -10.41 8.74
CA VAL A 94 5.01 -11.53 7.93
C VAL A 94 5.56 -11.51 6.52
N CYS A 95 5.84 -12.68 5.95
CA CYS A 95 6.06 -12.85 4.52
C CYS A 95 4.71 -12.93 3.80
N GLN A 96 4.48 -12.02 2.87
CA GLN A 96 3.28 -12.04 2.03
C GLN A 96 3.66 -12.17 0.56
N CYS A 97 2.82 -12.81 -0.23
CA CYS A 97 2.95 -12.91 -1.67
C CYS A 97 3.22 -11.52 -2.23
N LYS A 98 4.25 -11.45 -3.06
CA LYS A 98 4.44 -10.31 -3.93
C LYS A 98 3.17 -10.15 -4.78
N PRO A 99 2.77 -8.93 -5.10
CA PRO A 99 1.72 -8.63 -6.04
C PRO A 99 1.82 -9.35 -7.36
N GLY A 100 0.65 -9.80 -7.77
CA GLY A 100 0.49 -10.76 -8.84
C GLY A 100 0.73 -12.20 -8.50
N PHE A 101 0.93 -12.50 -7.22
CA PHE A 101 0.96 -13.86 -6.75
C PHE A 101 -0.15 -14.12 -5.74
N PHE A 102 -0.70 -15.31 -5.83
CA PHE A 102 -1.76 -15.80 -4.97
C PHE A 102 -1.22 -16.96 -4.16
N ARG A 103 -1.56 -17.00 -2.87
CA ARG A 103 -1.16 -18.13 -2.03
C ARG A 103 -2.04 -19.33 -2.37
N ASN A 104 -1.42 -20.39 -2.87
CA ASN A 104 -2.12 -21.64 -3.16
C ASN A 104 -2.26 -22.53 -1.90
N SER A 105 -2.95 -23.67 -2.05
CA SER A 105 -3.14 -24.64 -0.96
C SER A 105 -1.83 -25.24 -0.43
N GLN A 106 -0.76 -25.25 -1.24
CA GLN A 106 0.59 -25.66 -0.86
C GLN A 106 1.39 -24.55 -0.16
N LYS A 107 0.74 -23.42 0.17
CA LYS A 107 1.34 -22.23 0.79
C LYS A 107 2.41 -21.53 -0.05
N LYS A 108 2.48 -21.81 -1.35
CA LYS A 108 3.38 -21.12 -2.30
C LYS A 108 2.66 -19.98 -2.99
N CYS A 109 3.38 -18.89 -3.23
CA CYS A 109 2.90 -17.76 -4.01
C CYS A 109 3.11 -18.04 -5.50
N VAL A 110 2.01 -18.18 -6.25
CA VAL A 110 2.01 -18.52 -7.68
C VAL A 110 1.36 -17.41 -8.50
N ALA A 111 1.91 -17.15 -9.69
CA ALA A 111 1.42 -16.07 -10.56
C ALA A 111 0.08 -16.38 -11.24
N GLN A 112 -0.24 -17.67 -11.34
CA GLN A 112 -1.51 -18.18 -11.85
C GLN A 112 -1.99 -19.28 -10.91
N CYS A 113 -3.24 -19.16 -10.47
CA CYS A 113 -3.91 -20.24 -9.76
C CYS A 113 -4.24 -21.34 -10.75
N GLY A 114 -3.60 -22.49 -10.59
CA GLY A 114 -3.75 -23.60 -11.53
C GLY A 114 -5.21 -24.02 -11.70
N SER A 115 -5.66 -24.13 -12.94
CA SER A 115 -6.91 -24.81 -13.29
C SER A 115 -6.69 -26.33 -13.28
N GLU A 116 -6.42 -26.91 -12.12
CA GLU A 116 -6.34 -28.36 -11.96
C GLU A 116 -7.18 -28.79 -10.76
N SER A 117 -8.50 -28.73 -10.95
CA SER A 117 -9.54 -29.65 -10.44
C SER A 117 -10.88 -28.91 -10.39
N HIS A 118 -11.54 -28.85 -11.55
CA HIS A 118 -12.99 -28.86 -11.76
C HIS A 118 -13.22 -28.36 -13.19
N ILE A 119 -12.92 -29.24 -14.15
CA ILE A 119 -13.72 -29.27 -15.38
C ILE A 119 -15.16 -29.45 -14.87
N MET A 120 -15.97 -28.39 -14.89
CA MET A 120 -17.41 -28.57 -14.91
C MET A 120 -17.68 -29.35 -16.20
N PRO A 121 -18.18 -30.60 -16.16
CA PRO A 121 -18.53 -31.29 -17.38
C PRO A 121 -19.62 -30.45 -18.04
N ILE A 122 -19.33 -29.97 -19.25
CA ILE A 122 -20.37 -29.51 -20.16
C ILE A 122 -21.31 -30.70 -20.29
N ALA A 123 -22.55 -30.51 -19.85
CA ALA A 123 -23.62 -31.47 -20.07
C ALA A 123 -23.68 -31.76 -21.57
N SER A 124 -23.44 -33.03 -21.91
CA SER A 124 -23.58 -33.56 -23.26
C SER A 124 -24.99 -33.26 -23.77
N LEU A 125 -25.10 -32.32 -24.71
CA LEU A 125 -26.17 -32.36 -25.70
C LEU A 125 -25.54 -32.94 -26.97
N ASN A 126 -26.08 -34.10 -27.30
CA ASN A 126 -25.67 -34.98 -28.39
C ASN A 126 -25.94 -34.28 -29.72
N GLU A 127 -25.01 -34.34 -30.68
CA GLU A 127 -25.38 -34.20 -32.09
C GLU A 127 -24.64 -35.24 -32.95
N GLU A 128 -25.45 -36.05 -33.63
CA GLU A 128 -25.06 -36.86 -34.77
C GLU A 128 -24.69 -35.95 -35.94
N GLY A 129 -23.55 -36.25 -36.59
CA GLY A 129 -23.37 -36.09 -38.03
C GLY A 129 -23.20 -34.67 -38.57
N ALA A 130 -21.95 -34.30 -38.90
CA ALA A 130 -21.63 -33.61 -40.15
C ALA A 130 -20.13 -33.72 -40.47
N THR A 131 -19.90 -33.90 -41.76
CA THR A 131 -18.66 -34.30 -42.44
C THR A 131 -17.76 -33.13 -42.84
N VAL A 132 -16.45 -33.42 -42.92
CA VAL A 132 -15.51 -33.02 -43.99
C VAL A 132 -14.89 -31.60 -43.99
N SER A 133 -13.56 -31.62 -43.81
CA SER A 133 -12.50 -30.89 -44.53
C SER A 133 -11.99 -29.50 -44.12
N GLN A 134 -10.65 -29.49 -44.14
CA GLN A 134 -9.73 -28.42 -44.54
C GLN A 134 -9.33 -27.36 -43.50
N SER A 135 -8.14 -27.60 -42.96
CA SER A 135 -7.03 -26.65 -42.76
C SER A 135 -7.38 -25.17 -42.88
N VAL A 136 -7.66 -24.56 -41.73
CA VAL A 136 -7.25 -23.18 -41.46
C VAL A 136 -6.31 -23.28 -40.27
N GLN A 137 -5.07 -22.82 -40.44
CA GLN A 137 -4.14 -22.63 -39.34
C GLN A 137 -4.72 -21.58 -38.40
N ARG A 138 -5.53 -22.00 -37.45
CA ARG A 138 -5.91 -21.17 -36.33
C ARG A 138 -4.72 -21.19 -35.40
N SER A 139 -3.90 -20.15 -35.52
CA SER A 139 -2.97 -19.73 -34.47
C SER A 139 -3.69 -19.97 -33.15
N THR A 140 -3.18 -20.92 -32.37
CA THR A 140 -3.59 -21.11 -30.99
C THR A 140 -3.16 -19.84 -30.27
N ARG A 141 -3.99 -18.79 -30.34
CA ARG A 141 -3.96 -17.72 -29.36
C ARG A 141 -4.07 -18.44 -28.04
N SER A 142 -2.99 -18.39 -27.28
CA SER A 142 -2.98 -18.91 -25.92
C SER A 142 -4.19 -18.28 -25.23
N ASN A 143 -5.19 -19.07 -24.86
CA ASN A 143 -6.41 -18.62 -24.16
C ASN A 143 -6.11 -18.19 -22.72
N THR A 144 -4.89 -17.74 -22.47
CA THR A 144 -4.33 -17.51 -21.15
C THR A 144 -3.96 -16.04 -21.09
N CYS A 145 -4.70 -15.29 -20.30
CA CYS A 145 -4.34 -13.93 -20.00
C CYS A 145 -3.05 -13.85 -19.18
N GLY A 146 -2.44 -12.67 -19.17
CA GLY A 146 -1.26 -12.39 -18.37
C GLY A 146 -1.52 -12.51 -16.87
N VAL A 147 -0.46 -12.31 -16.08
CA VAL A 147 -0.56 -12.27 -14.62
C VAL A 147 -1.45 -11.09 -14.21
N ASN A 148 -2.41 -11.33 -13.32
CA ASN A 148 -3.44 -10.37 -12.89
C ASN A 148 -4.35 -9.85 -14.01
N GLU A 149 -4.48 -10.62 -15.08
CA GLU A 149 -5.45 -10.35 -16.12
C GLU A 149 -6.53 -11.43 -16.09
N GLU A 150 -7.76 -11.02 -16.31
CA GLU A 150 -8.89 -11.94 -16.48
C GLU A 150 -9.41 -11.86 -17.91
N MET A 151 -9.80 -13.03 -18.44
CA MET A 151 -10.44 -13.10 -19.74
C MET A 151 -11.87 -12.61 -19.60
N LYS A 152 -12.17 -11.44 -20.16
CA LYS A 152 -13.53 -10.90 -20.19
C LYS A 152 -14.17 -11.22 -21.54
N ALA A 153 -15.33 -11.87 -21.50
CA ALA A 153 -16.18 -12.04 -22.68
C ALA A 153 -16.65 -10.68 -23.23
N CYS A 154 -16.73 -9.67 -22.35
CA CYS A 154 -17.04 -8.29 -22.68
C CYS A 154 -16.25 -7.34 -21.77
N GLY A 155 -15.10 -6.86 -22.25
CA GLY A 155 -14.26 -5.90 -21.56
C GLY A 155 -14.62 -4.44 -21.85
N THR A 156 -14.08 -3.53 -21.06
CA THR A 156 -14.24 -2.08 -21.21
C THR A 156 -13.38 -1.53 -22.36
N ALA A 157 -13.82 -0.44 -23.00
CA ALA A 157 -13.06 0.20 -24.09
C ALA A 157 -11.73 0.82 -23.65
N CYS A 158 -11.65 1.20 -22.37
CA CYS A 158 -10.41 1.53 -21.69
C CYS A 158 -10.38 0.83 -20.34
N GLU A 159 -9.20 0.41 -19.90
CA GLU A 159 -9.00 -0.14 -18.57
C GLU A 159 -8.23 0.86 -17.70
N PRO A 160 -8.44 0.83 -16.37
CA PRO A 160 -7.65 1.60 -15.42
C PRO A 160 -6.14 1.37 -15.55
N SER A 161 -5.35 2.44 -15.47
CA SER A 161 -3.89 2.40 -15.51
C SER A 161 -3.28 3.21 -14.38
N CYS A 162 -1.99 3.02 -14.09
CA CYS A 162 -1.30 3.86 -13.11
C CYS A 162 -1.29 5.35 -13.50
N GLU A 163 -1.34 5.65 -14.79
CA GLU A 163 -1.41 7.04 -15.31
C GLU A 163 -2.82 7.62 -15.22
N ASN A 164 -3.84 6.77 -15.34
CA ASN A 164 -5.25 7.15 -15.23
C ASN A 164 -6.05 6.05 -14.52
N PRO A 165 -6.09 6.06 -13.18
CA PRO A 165 -6.78 5.03 -12.40
C PRO A 165 -8.30 5.05 -12.60
N ASN A 166 -8.87 6.19 -13.00
CA ASN A 166 -10.32 6.39 -13.17
C ASN A 166 -10.64 6.92 -14.57
N PRO A 167 -10.41 6.11 -15.64
CA PRO A 167 -10.64 6.56 -16.99
C PRO A 167 -12.14 6.68 -17.27
N THR A 168 -12.54 7.73 -17.99
CA THR A 168 -13.91 7.84 -18.50
C THR A 168 -14.02 7.03 -19.79
N CYS A 169 -14.62 5.85 -19.71
CA CYS A 169 -14.73 4.93 -20.83
C CYS A 169 -16.08 5.03 -21.55
N SER A 170 -16.06 4.81 -22.87
CA SER A 170 -17.28 4.56 -23.62
C SER A 170 -17.89 3.24 -23.17
N LYS A 171 -19.22 3.09 -23.32
CA LYS A 171 -19.94 1.83 -23.00
C LYS A 171 -19.72 0.73 -24.05
N GLN A 172 -18.69 0.86 -24.87
CA GLN A 172 -18.37 -0.13 -25.89
C GLN A 172 -17.82 -1.40 -25.23
N CYS A 173 -18.37 -2.52 -25.66
CA CYS A 173 -17.92 -3.85 -25.28
C CYS A 173 -16.78 -4.28 -26.20
N ILE A 174 -15.62 -4.63 -25.62
CA ILE A 174 -14.55 -5.30 -26.35
C ILE A 174 -14.66 -6.81 -26.07
N PRO A 175 -15.00 -7.65 -27.06
CA PRO A 175 -15.18 -9.08 -26.85
C PRO A 175 -13.85 -9.82 -26.69
N ASP A 176 -13.86 -10.87 -25.86
CA ASP A 176 -12.75 -11.83 -25.64
C ASP A 176 -11.39 -11.17 -25.41
N VAL A 177 -11.33 -10.25 -24.44
CA VAL A 177 -10.15 -9.44 -24.14
C VAL A 177 -9.61 -9.75 -22.74
N CYS A 178 -8.29 -9.81 -22.62
CA CYS A 178 -7.61 -9.83 -21.34
C CYS A 178 -7.50 -8.40 -20.81
N GLN A 179 -8.09 -8.16 -19.64
CA GLN A 179 -7.98 -6.88 -18.93
C GLN A 179 -7.51 -7.12 -17.52
N CYS A 180 -6.89 -6.10 -16.92
CA CYS A 180 -6.52 -6.17 -15.51
C CYS A 180 -7.74 -6.58 -14.67
N MET A 181 -7.50 -7.51 -13.75
CA MET A 181 -8.46 -7.86 -12.71
C MET A 181 -8.86 -6.61 -11.93
N ASP A 182 -10.10 -6.55 -11.44
CA ASP A 182 -10.56 -5.42 -10.62
C ASP A 182 -9.58 -5.18 -9.46
N THR A 183 -9.31 -3.89 -9.18
CA THR A 183 -8.28 -3.34 -8.25
C THR A 183 -6.83 -3.35 -8.74
N PHE A 184 -6.54 -3.96 -9.89
CA PHE A 184 -5.25 -3.85 -10.55
C PHE A 184 -5.27 -2.76 -11.62
N LEU A 185 -4.20 -1.97 -11.66
CA LEU A 185 -3.95 -0.93 -12.64
C LEU A 185 -2.84 -1.40 -13.58
N ARG A 186 -3.01 -1.14 -14.88
CA ARG A 186 -1.96 -1.41 -15.86
C ARG A 186 -0.82 -0.39 -15.68
N ASP A 187 0.39 -0.89 -15.49
CA ASP A 187 1.60 -0.07 -15.46
C ASP A 187 2.09 0.28 -16.87
N SER A 188 3.11 1.13 -16.97
CA SER A 188 3.70 1.56 -18.24
C SER A 188 4.44 0.43 -19.00
N ASN A 189 4.73 -0.69 -18.34
CA ASN A 189 5.32 -1.89 -18.94
C ASN A 189 4.24 -2.89 -19.43
N GLY A 190 2.96 -2.55 -19.26
CA GLY A 190 1.85 -3.40 -19.64
C GLY A 190 1.49 -4.47 -18.60
N LYS A 191 2.05 -4.43 -17.39
CA LYS A 191 1.74 -5.36 -16.30
C LYS A 191 0.62 -4.81 -15.39
N CYS A 192 -0.31 -5.66 -15.01
CA CYS A 192 -1.34 -5.33 -14.03
C CYS A 192 -0.78 -5.44 -12.60
N ILE A 193 -0.72 -4.32 -11.89
CA ILE A 193 -0.19 -4.20 -10.51
C ILE A 193 -1.21 -3.52 -9.57
N PRO A 194 -1.14 -3.71 -8.25
CA PRO A 194 -2.01 -2.99 -7.31
C PRO A 194 -1.80 -1.48 -7.36
N GLU A 195 -2.85 -0.71 -7.08
CA GLU A 195 -2.79 0.77 -7.06
C GLU A 195 -1.68 1.33 -6.17
N GLU A 196 -1.46 0.73 -5.00
CA GLU A 196 -0.43 1.15 -4.04
C GLU A 196 1.01 1.06 -4.59
N TRP A 197 1.19 0.36 -5.71
CA TRP A 197 2.47 0.12 -6.36
C TRP A 197 2.65 0.94 -7.63
N CYS A 198 1.63 1.71 -8.01
CA CYS A 198 1.81 2.72 -9.02
C CYS A 198 2.83 3.76 -8.54
N PRO A 199 3.62 4.35 -9.45
CA PRO A 199 4.50 5.45 -9.11
C PRO A 199 3.70 6.54 -8.40
N LYS A 200 4.02 6.80 -7.13
CA LYS A 200 3.35 7.87 -6.38
C LYS A 200 3.65 9.18 -7.08
N ARG A 201 2.60 9.91 -7.46
CA ARG A 201 2.76 11.25 -7.99
C ARG A 201 3.17 12.17 -6.85
N PRO A 202 4.00 13.20 -7.09
CA PRO A 202 4.38 14.17 -6.06
C PRO A 202 3.19 14.84 -5.36
N GLU A 203 2.05 14.92 -6.04
CA GLU A 203 0.78 15.48 -5.55
C GLU A 203 0.00 14.53 -4.62
N ASP A 204 0.35 13.24 -4.60
CA ASP A 204 -0.24 12.22 -3.73
C ASP A 204 0.55 12.01 -2.43
N GLU A 205 1.73 12.63 -2.30
CA GLU A 205 2.49 12.59 -1.04
C GLU A 205 1.75 13.33 0.09
N PRO A 206 1.73 12.76 1.30
CA PRO A 206 1.11 13.42 2.45
C PRO A 206 1.88 14.70 2.82
N CYS A 207 1.13 15.77 3.10
CA CYS A 207 1.73 17.03 3.54
C CYS A 207 2.47 16.87 4.87
N GLY A 208 3.46 17.74 5.10
CA GLY A 208 4.26 17.75 6.31
C GLY A 208 3.48 18.13 7.57
N THR A 209 4.16 18.08 8.72
CA THR A 209 3.57 18.50 10.00
C THR A 209 3.09 19.96 9.93
N ASN A 210 1.86 20.20 10.38
CA ASN A 210 1.17 21.51 10.34
C ASN A 210 0.91 22.05 8.94
N GLU A 211 0.91 21.18 7.93
CA GLU A 211 0.47 21.51 6.58
C GLU A 211 -0.91 20.92 6.29
N GLU A 212 -1.60 21.50 5.31
CA GLU A 212 -2.84 21.04 4.73
C GLU A 212 -2.71 21.03 3.21
N ARG A 213 -3.26 19.99 2.55
CA ARG A 213 -3.34 19.95 1.10
C ARG A 213 -4.54 20.76 0.64
N VAL A 214 -4.33 21.70 -0.27
CA VAL A 214 -5.41 22.49 -0.86
C VAL A 214 -5.48 22.27 -2.36
N GLU A 215 -6.70 22.18 -2.89
CA GLU A 215 -6.93 22.07 -4.34
C GLU A 215 -6.41 23.31 -5.08
N CYS A 216 -6.45 24.47 -4.45
CA CYS A 216 -5.97 25.73 -4.99
C CYS A 216 -5.19 26.52 -3.93
N GLY A 217 -3.87 26.46 -3.98
CA GLY A 217 -2.96 27.20 -3.12
C GLY A 217 -2.40 28.48 -3.75
N THR A 218 -1.74 29.29 -2.93
CA THR A 218 -1.04 30.51 -3.37
C THR A 218 0.34 30.17 -3.90
N ALA A 219 0.85 30.93 -4.87
CA ALA A 219 2.21 30.74 -5.38
C ALA A 219 3.31 31.39 -4.54
N CYS A 220 2.94 32.29 -3.64
CA CYS A 220 3.80 32.67 -2.53
C CYS A 220 3.05 32.45 -1.24
N GLU A 221 3.70 31.71 -0.36
CA GLU A 221 3.23 31.45 0.98
C GLU A 221 3.96 32.38 1.96
N PRO A 222 3.29 32.91 3.00
CA PRO A 222 3.94 33.70 4.03
C PRO A 222 5.09 32.93 4.70
N THR A 223 6.21 33.61 4.88
CA THR A 223 7.37 33.08 5.60
C THR A 223 7.73 33.97 6.78
N CYS A 224 8.55 33.48 7.72
CA CYS A 224 9.06 34.35 8.79
C CYS A 224 9.80 35.59 8.26
N SER A 225 10.43 35.52 7.08
CA SER A 225 11.17 36.63 6.47
C SER A 225 10.31 37.56 5.61
N ASP A 226 9.18 37.07 5.12
CA ASP A 226 8.19 37.85 4.39
C ASP A 226 6.78 37.38 4.81
N PRO A 227 6.23 37.94 5.90
CA PRO A 227 4.91 37.55 6.39
C PRO A 227 3.76 38.02 5.51
N LYS A 228 4.01 38.96 4.59
CA LYS A 228 2.99 39.55 3.70
C LYS A 228 3.52 39.64 2.26
N PRO A 229 3.80 38.49 1.62
CA PRO A 229 4.34 38.48 0.28
C PRO A 229 3.32 39.03 -0.71
N THR A 230 3.81 39.77 -1.70
CA THR A 230 2.95 40.22 -2.81
C THR A 230 2.82 39.09 -3.82
N CYS A 231 1.63 38.49 -3.88
CA CYS A 231 1.36 37.32 -4.72
C CYS A 231 0.52 37.64 -5.95
N THR A 232 0.87 36.99 -7.06
CA THR A 232 -0.02 36.88 -8.21
C THR A 232 -1.22 36.00 -7.84
N LYS A 233 -2.38 36.26 -8.46
CA LYS A 233 -3.63 35.49 -8.23
C LYS A 233 -3.63 34.10 -8.88
N GLN A 234 -2.46 33.50 -9.06
CA GLN A 234 -2.31 32.21 -9.70
C GLN A 234 -2.70 31.09 -8.72
N CYS A 235 -3.47 30.14 -9.21
CA CYS A 235 -3.90 28.96 -8.48
C CYS A 235 -2.87 27.84 -8.69
N VAL A 236 -2.14 27.48 -7.64
CA VAL A 236 -1.25 26.32 -7.70
C VAL A 236 -2.03 25.11 -7.21
N LYS A 237 -2.26 24.14 -8.09
CA LYS A 237 -3.15 23.01 -7.80
C LYS A 237 -2.53 21.98 -6.86
N ASN A 238 -3.32 21.40 -5.96
CA ASN A 238 -2.96 20.29 -5.08
C ASN A 238 -1.67 20.47 -4.27
N VAL A 239 -1.43 21.68 -3.74
CA VAL A 239 -0.22 21.98 -2.97
C VAL A 239 -0.43 21.87 -1.47
N CYS A 240 0.64 21.52 -0.75
CA CYS A 240 0.70 21.59 0.70
C CYS A 240 1.05 23.02 1.14
N ARG A 241 0.21 23.60 2.01
CA ARG A 241 0.44 24.90 2.65
C ARG A 241 0.35 24.77 4.16
N CYS A 242 1.03 25.63 4.90
CA CYS A 242 0.88 25.82 6.32
C CYS A 242 -0.59 26.07 6.67
N ARG A 243 -1.07 25.37 7.70
CA ARG A 243 -2.40 25.59 8.26
C ARG A 243 -2.52 26.99 8.83
N PHE A 244 -3.74 27.46 8.97
CA PHE A 244 -4.02 28.73 9.64
C PHE A 244 -3.36 28.78 11.04
N GLY A 245 -2.65 29.87 11.33
CA GLY A 245 -1.88 30.04 12.57
C GLY A 245 -0.43 29.53 12.52
N PHE A 246 -0.01 28.94 11.39
CA PHE A 246 1.36 28.52 11.13
C PHE A 246 1.99 29.34 9.99
N ILE A 247 3.32 29.45 10.00
CA ILE A 247 4.10 30.20 9.02
C ILE A 247 5.38 29.40 8.68
N ARG A 248 5.83 29.51 7.42
CA ARG A 248 6.98 28.72 6.95
C ARG A 248 8.29 29.36 7.40
N ASN A 249 9.15 28.57 8.04
CA ASN A 249 10.50 29.00 8.45
C ASN A 249 11.54 28.74 7.34
N SER A 250 12.78 29.15 7.56
CA SER A 250 13.90 28.97 6.61
C SER A 250 14.31 27.50 6.40
N LYS A 251 13.83 26.58 7.23
CA LYS A 251 14.02 25.11 7.08
C LYS A 251 12.84 24.46 6.35
N ASN A 252 11.95 25.24 5.74
CA ASN A 252 10.71 24.80 5.08
C ASN A 252 9.71 24.09 6.01
N GLN A 253 9.74 24.36 7.31
CA GLN A 253 8.80 23.80 8.27
C GLN A 253 7.72 24.82 8.66
N CYS A 254 6.47 24.37 8.77
CA CYS A 254 5.36 25.17 9.29
C CYS A 254 5.39 25.21 10.83
N ILE A 255 5.79 26.36 11.37
CA ILE A 255 5.88 26.61 12.81
C ILE A 255 4.78 27.60 13.24
N PRO A 256 4.37 27.63 14.52
CA PRO A 256 3.46 28.64 15.02
C PRO A 256 3.95 30.06 14.69
N THR A 257 3.07 30.97 14.27
CA THR A 257 3.47 32.33 13.84
C THR A 257 4.25 33.10 14.92
N ASN A 258 4.01 32.82 16.20
CA ASN A 258 4.73 33.43 17.32
C ASN A 258 6.12 32.84 17.59
N ALA A 259 6.49 31.76 16.89
CA ALA A 259 7.79 31.10 17.01
C ALA A 259 8.83 31.59 15.99
N CYS A 260 8.49 32.59 15.15
CA CYS A 260 9.48 33.22 14.28
C CYS A 260 10.57 33.94 15.11
N PRO A 261 11.86 33.80 14.76
CA PRO A 261 12.93 34.48 15.48
C PRO A 261 12.80 36.00 15.39
N GLU A 262 13.05 36.71 16.50
CA GLU A 262 12.92 38.17 16.57
C GLU A 262 13.85 38.91 15.60
N SER A 263 14.93 38.27 15.15
CA SER A 263 15.91 38.83 14.20
C SER A 263 15.42 38.89 12.74
N VAL A 264 14.21 38.41 12.46
CA VAL A 264 13.65 38.30 11.10
C VAL A 264 12.27 38.99 11.00
N ARG A 265 11.89 39.75 12.05
CA ARG A 265 10.57 40.35 12.20
C ARG A 265 10.46 41.74 11.57
#